data_AF-A0A2I1F2F6-F1
#
_entry.id   AF-A0A2I1F2F6-F1
#
_cell.length_a   1.000
_cell.length_b   1.000
_cell.length_c   1.000
_cell.angle_alpha   90.00
_cell.angle_beta   90.00
_cell.angle_gamma   90.00
#
_symmetry.space_group_name_H-M   'P 1'
#
loop_
_entity.id
_entity.type
_entity.pdbx_description
1 polymer ?
#
loop_
_entity_poly.entity_id
_entity_poly.type
_entity_poly.pdbx_seq_one_letter_code
_entity_poly.pdbx_strand_id
1 'polypeptide(L)'
;MSHEGNNKDNSEVSEEPIPKRHKTSSSPSVKTSSGLDVGLHSSDKVRKDIERAKRDEKDLVNKMDPSSSGRGAATIYRDNKGTKINKAAKRAEERRKIEEEEKLLKWGKEEEIRREEELLNKPLAIYKDDKDLNEELKAKERWNDPAEMFLTKKKNKKRINERPRYQGPPAPPNRFNIQPGFRWDGIDRSNGFERQYFEKQNARATLANEAYKWSVEDM
;
A
#
# COMPACT_ATOMS: atom_id res chain seq x y z
N MET A 1 0.41 68.19 -10.67
CA MET A 1 -0.54 67.77 -9.62
C MET A 1 0.30 67.27 -8.45
N SER A 2 0.74 68.18 -7.59
CA SER A 2 0.21 68.42 -6.22
C SER A 2 1.13 67.69 -5.23
N HIS A 3 2.06 68.37 -4.52
CA HIS A 3 1.87 68.98 -3.18
C HIS A 3 1.38 67.93 -2.17
N GLU A 4 2.03 67.60 -1.05
CA GLU A 4 2.72 68.32 0.03
C GLU A 4 3.58 67.26 0.80
N GLY A 5 4.54 67.52 1.67
CA GLY A 5 4.97 68.72 2.37
C GLY A 5 5.60 68.28 3.70
N ASN A 6 6.78 68.84 4.00
CA ASN A 6 7.38 69.10 5.32
C ASN A 6 7.83 67.95 6.23
N ASN A 7 8.77 68.12 7.17
CA ASN A 7 9.99 68.92 7.39
C ASN A 7 10.41 68.59 8.85
N LYS A 8 11.71 68.56 9.14
CA LYS A 8 12.35 68.66 10.49
C LYS A 8 12.26 67.41 11.39
N ASP A 9 13.26 67.01 12.18
CA ASP A 9 14.47 67.67 12.69
C ASP A 9 15.62 66.66 12.88
N ASN A 10 16.84 67.19 12.73
CA ASN A 10 18.09 66.59 13.16
C ASN A 10 18.14 66.44 14.70
N SER A 11 18.62 65.29 15.18
CA SER A 11 19.41 65.25 16.41
C SER A 11 20.52 64.22 16.26
N GLU A 12 21.66 64.75 15.82
CA GLU A 12 22.96 64.11 15.84
C GLU A 12 23.37 63.94 17.32
N VAL A 13 23.10 62.75 17.87
CA VAL A 13 23.64 62.34 19.17
C VAL A 13 24.91 61.56 18.89
N SER A 14 26.03 62.22 19.13
CA SER A 14 27.37 61.66 19.17
C SER A 14 27.42 60.43 20.08
N GLU A 15 27.53 59.24 19.50
CA GLU A 15 27.97 58.05 20.24
C GLU A 15 29.47 58.20 20.54
N GLU A 16 29.78 58.59 21.77
CA GLU A 16 31.13 58.55 22.31
C GLU A 16 31.70 57.11 22.23
N PRO A 17 33.01 56.95 21.99
CA PRO A 17 33.63 55.63 21.97
C PRO A 17 33.56 55.00 23.36
N ILE A 18 32.79 53.91 23.47
CA ILE A 18 32.72 53.08 24.68
C ILE A 18 34.15 52.72 25.13
N PRO A 19 34.52 52.96 26.41
CA PRO A 19 35.87 52.70 26.87
C PRO A 19 36.19 51.20 26.72
N LYS A 20 37.29 50.90 26.04
CA LYS A 20 37.85 49.54 25.96
C LYS A 20 38.14 49.06 27.38
N ARG A 21 37.32 48.14 27.89
CA ARG A 21 37.53 47.51 29.20
C ARG A 21 38.94 46.91 29.25
N HIS A 22 39.75 47.40 30.18
CA HIS A 22 41.03 46.81 30.53
C HIS A 22 40.83 45.33 30.90
N LYS A 23 41.57 44.44 30.25
CA LYS A 23 41.68 43.04 30.67
C LYS A 23 42.42 43.03 32.01
N THR A 24 41.69 42.93 33.11
CA THR A 24 42.28 42.59 34.40
C THR A 24 42.87 41.19 34.29
N SER A 25 44.09 41.02 34.77
CA SER A 25 44.81 39.76 34.84
C SER A 25 43.92 38.68 35.47
N SER A 26 43.74 37.56 34.77
CA SER A 26 42.83 36.50 35.17
C SER A 26 43.30 35.82 36.46
N SER A 27 42.60 36.07 37.56
CA SER A 27 42.58 35.13 38.68
C SER A 27 41.92 33.81 38.25
N PRO A 28 42.36 32.65 38.78
CA PRO A 28 41.77 31.36 38.43
C PRO A 28 40.28 31.35 38.78
N SER A 29 39.41 30.99 37.82
CA SER A 29 37.97 30.92 38.06
C SER A 29 37.67 29.83 39.08
N VAL A 30 36.89 30.18 40.11
CA VAL A 30 36.37 29.20 41.06
C VAL A 30 35.21 28.48 40.38
N LYS A 31 35.37 27.16 40.22
CA LYS A 31 34.36 26.29 39.62
C LYS A 31 33.56 25.58 40.71
N THR A 32 32.30 25.28 40.40
CA THR A 32 31.47 24.40 41.22
C THR A 32 31.96 22.95 41.15
N SER A 33 31.47 22.09 42.03
CA SER A 33 31.68 20.64 41.97
C SER A 33 31.20 20.00 40.66
N SER A 34 30.26 20.64 39.97
CA SER A 34 29.76 20.28 38.64
C SER A 34 30.57 20.85 37.48
N GLY A 35 31.65 21.61 37.77
CA GLY A 35 32.55 22.19 36.76
C GLY A 35 32.05 23.47 36.10
N LEU A 36 30.95 24.07 36.58
CA LEU A 36 30.43 25.35 36.10
C LEU A 36 31.13 26.52 36.80
N ASP A 37 31.32 27.64 36.10
CA ASP A 37 31.83 28.87 36.70
C ASP A 37 30.79 29.51 37.64
N VAL A 38 31.25 30.12 38.74
CA VAL A 38 30.39 30.75 39.76
C VAL A 38 30.25 32.26 39.49
N GLY A 39 29.02 32.78 39.46
CA GLY A 39 28.72 34.21 39.38
C GLY A 39 27.67 34.60 38.33
N LEU A 40 27.54 35.89 38.04
CA LEU A 40 26.62 36.42 37.02
C LEU A 40 27.20 36.21 35.62
N HIS A 41 26.55 35.39 34.80
CA HIS A 41 27.03 35.01 33.47
C HIS A 41 25.99 35.29 32.38
N SER A 42 26.48 35.49 31.16
CA SER A 42 25.66 35.58 29.95
C SER A 42 25.13 34.19 29.55
N SER A 43 23.94 34.13 28.96
CA SER A 43 23.28 32.90 28.50
C SER A 43 24.20 32.04 27.60
N ASP A 44 24.98 32.67 26.73
CA ASP A 44 25.89 31.99 25.82
C ASP A 44 27.06 31.31 26.54
N LYS A 45 27.52 31.89 27.65
CA LYS A 45 28.57 31.30 28.48
C LYS A 45 28.03 30.08 29.22
N VAL A 46 26.87 30.22 29.87
CA VAL A 46 26.20 29.12 30.58
C VAL A 46 25.96 27.93 29.65
N ARG A 47 25.50 28.16 28.41
CA ARG A 47 25.30 27.09 27.42
C ARG A 47 26.61 26.38 27.07
N LYS A 48 27.68 27.12 26.83
CA LYS A 48 29.01 26.54 26.52
C LYS A 48 29.57 25.74 27.69
N ASP A 49 29.36 26.20 28.92
CA ASP A 49 29.84 25.51 30.12
C ASP A 49 29.05 24.23 30.37
N ILE A 50 27.73 24.24 30.18
CA ILE A 50 26.89 23.03 30.23
C ILE A 50 27.29 22.03 29.13
N GLU A 51 27.54 22.49 27.91
CA GLU A 51 28.00 21.61 26.82
C GLU A 51 29.39 21.02 27.10
N ARG A 52 30.29 21.79 27.70
CA ARG A 52 31.61 21.29 28.13
C ARG A 52 31.46 20.25 29.23
N ALA A 53 30.71 20.55 30.28
CA ALA A 53 30.45 19.62 31.38
C ALA A 53 29.82 18.31 30.88
N LYS A 54 28.85 18.38 29.95
CA LYS A 54 28.25 17.20 29.32
C LYS A 54 29.24 16.40 28.47
N ARG A 55 30.18 17.05 27.77
CA ARG A 55 31.23 16.35 27.01
C ARG A 55 32.19 15.65 27.98
N ASP A 56 32.66 16.36 29.00
CA ASP A 56 33.59 15.82 29.99
C ASP A 56 32.97 14.64 30.75
N GLU A 57 31.69 14.74 31.13
CA GLU A 57 30.90 13.66 31.74
C GLU A 57 30.77 12.46 30.78
N LYS A 58 30.43 12.71 29.52
CA LYS A 58 30.34 11.64 28.50
C LYS A 58 31.69 10.97 28.25
N ASP A 59 32.78 11.72 28.23
CA ASP A 59 34.13 11.21 28.07
C ASP A 59 34.60 10.41 29.28
N LEU A 60 34.21 10.84 30.49
CA LEU A 60 34.44 10.09 31.72
C LEU A 60 33.69 8.76 31.70
N VAL A 61 32.39 8.77 31.37
CA VAL A 61 31.57 7.55 31.20
C VAL A 61 32.15 6.64 30.12
N ASN A 62 32.67 7.21 29.03
CA ASN A 62 33.29 6.43 27.97
C ASN A 62 34.60 5.75 28.40
N LYS A 63 35.34 6.35 29.34
CA LYS A 63 36.61 5.83 29.88
C LYS A 63 36.43 4.85 31.04
N MET A 64 35.25 4.83 31.67
CA MET A 64 34.93 3.87 32.74
C MET A 64 34.86 2.43 32.21
N ASP A 65 35.18 1.46 33.08
CA ASP A 65 35.10 0.03 32.77
C ASP A 65 33.68 -0.33 32.26
N PRO A 66 33.54 -1.05 31.11
CA PRO A 66 32.26 -1.54 30.61
C PRO A 66 31.38 -2.23 31.66
N SER A 67 31.98 -2.91 32.65
CA SER A 67 31.25 -3.55 33.75
C SER A 67 30.51 -2.55 34.65
N SER A 68 31.15 -1.42 34.98
CA SER A 68 30.55 -0.35 35.82
C SER A 68 29.75 0.66 35.00
N SER A 69 30.15 0.93 33.76
CA SER A 69 29.46 1.86 32.86
C SER A 69 28.17 1.27 32.26
N GLY A 70 27.98 -0.05 32.30
CA GLY A 70 26.88 -0.73 31.62
C GLY A 70 26.95 -0.64 30.09
N ARG A 71 28.11 -0.28 29.54
CA ARG A 71 28.31 -0.04 28.12
C ARG A 71 28.24 -1.36 27.36
N GLY A 72 27.21 -1.52 26.52
CA GLY A 72 26.95 -2.78 25.81
C GLY A 72 26.10 -3.80 26.57
N ALA A 73 25.59 -3.45 27.76
CA ALA A 73 24.59 -4.27 28.44
C ALA A 73 23.31 -4.34 27.59
N ALA A 74 22.83 -5.55 27.31
CA ALA A 74 21.62 -5.75 26.52
C ALA A 74 20.42 -5.10 27.21
N THR A 75 19.64 -4.29 26.48
CA THR A 75 18.43 -3.69 27.02
C THR A 75 17.36 -4.76 27.23
N ILE A 76 17.07 -5.06 28.50
CA ILE A 76 16.03 -6.01 28.89
C ILE A 76 14.69 -5.26 28.94
N TYR A 77 13.80 -5.59 28.01
CA TYR A 77 12.42 -5.11 28.05
C TYR A 77 11.60 -6.00 28.97
N ARG A 78 10.76 -5.40 29.82
CA ARG A 78 9.87 -6.12 30.74
C ARG A 78 8.43 -5.61 30.58
N ASP A 79 7.47 -6.51 30.70
CA ASP A 79 6.05 -6.14 30.75
C ASP A 79 5.68 -5.49 32.10
N ASN A 80 4.50 -4.88 32.18
CA ASN A 80 3.95 -4.31 33.43
C ASN A 80 3.85 -5.33 34.58
N LYS A 81 3.92 -6.63 34.27
CA LYS A 81 3.93 -7.75 35.24
C LYS A 81 5.36 -8.22 35.60
N GLY A 82 6.41 -7.60 35.07
CA GLY A 82 7.82 -7.88 35.38
C GLY A 82 8.48 -8.98 34.53
N THR A 83 7.75 -9.65 33.64
CA THR A 83 8.27 -10.72 32.77
C THR A 83 9.18 -10.15 31.68
N LYS A 84 10.33 -10.80 31.41
CA LYS A 84 11.27 -10.40 30.34
C LYS A 84 10.67 -10.68 28.96
N ILE A 85 10.59 -9.67 28.12
CA ILE A 85 10.06 -9.76 26.74
C ILE A 85 11.22 -10.02 25.78
N ASN A 86 11.18 -11.16 25.10
CA ASN A 86 12.08 -11.46 23.99
C ASN A 86 11.57 -10.78 22.71
N LYS A 87 12.07 -9.58 22.39
CA LYS A 87 11.70 -8.83 21.18
C LYS A 87 11.86 -9.63 19.89
N ALA A 88 12.88 -10.48 19.81
CA ALA A 88 13.12 -11.35 18.66
C ALA A 88 12.03 -12.40 18.49
N ALA A 89 11.60 -13.03 19.59
CA ALA A 89 10.52 -14.02 19.59
C ALA A 89 9.19 -13.38 19.20
N LYS A 90 8.85 -12.22 19.78
CA LYS A 90 7.63 -11.49 19.45
C LYS A 90 7.57 -11.09 17.96
N ARG A 91 8.68 -10.59 17.40
CA ARG A 91 8.76 -10.24 15.97
C ARG A 91 8.68 -11.49 15.07
N ALA A 92 9.22 -12.62 15.51
CA ALA A 92 9.11 -13.88 14.77
C ALA A 92 7.67 -14.42 14.77
N GLU A 93 6.96 -14.33 15.89
CA GLU A 93 5.53 -14.67 15.95
C GLU A 93 4.66 -13.73 15.12
N GLU A 94 4.93 -12.42 15.14
CA GLU A 94 4.24 -11.45 14.29
C GLU A 94 4.46 -11.77 12.80
N ARG A 95 5.69 -12.11 12.40
CA ARG A 95 5.99 -12.53 11.01
C ARG A 95 5.26 -13.82 10.62
N ARG A 96 5.20 -14.81 11.52
CA ARG A 96 4.47 -16.06 11.27
C ARG A 96 2.97 -15.83 11.12
N LYS A 97 2.39 -14.97 11.96
CA LYS A 97 0.97 -14.59 11.86
C LYS A 97 0.66 -13.90 10.54
N ILE A 98 1.51 -12.96 10.11
CA ILE A 98 1.37 -12.29 8.81
C ILE A 98 1.44 -13.31 7.67
N GLU A 99 2.39 -14.25 7.71
CA GLU A 99 2.53 -15.29 6.69
C GLU A 99 1.31 -16.24 6.65
N GLU A 100 0.77 -16.61 7.82
CA GLU A 100 -0.45 -17.41 7.94
C GLU A 100 -1.69 -16.66 7.41
N GLU A 101 -1.81 -15.36 7.72
CA GLU A 101 -2.85 -14.48 7.21
C GLU A 101 -2.74 -14.31 5.69
N GLU A 102 -1.53 -14.14 5.14
CA GLU A 102 -1.29 -14.09 3.70
C GLU A 102 -1.65 -15.42 3.01
N LYS A 103 -1.31 -16.56 3.62
CA LYS A 103 -1.69 -17.87 3.12
C LYS A 103 -3.21 -18.05 3.12
N LEU A 104 -3.88 -17.60 4.17
CA LEU A 104 -5.33 -17.64 4.27
C LEU A 104 -6.00 -16.70 3.25
N LEU A 105 -5.41 -15.54 2.99
CA LEU A 105 -5.91 -14.59 2.01
C LEU A 105 -5.73 -15.07 0.57
N LYS A 106 -4.62 -15.79 0.31
CA LYS A 106 -4.37 -16.48 -0.97
C LYS A 106 -5.26 -17.70 -1.14
N TRP A 107 -5.63 -18.37 -0.05
CA TRP A 107 -6.53 -19.51 -0.07
C TRP A 107 -7.89 -19.13 -0.65
N GLY A 108 -8.28 -19.81 -1.73
CA GLY A 108 -9.54 -19.53 -2.45
C GLY A 108 -9.44 -18.44 -3.53
N LYS A 109 -8.33 -17.69 -3.62
CA LYS A 109 -8.08 -16.70 -4.69
C LYS A 109 -7.04 -17.14 -5.72
N GLU A 110 -6.51 -18.35 -5.60
CA GLU A 110 -5.41 -18.82 -6.44
C GLU A 110 -5.72 -18.80 -7.95
N GLU A 111 -6.95 -19.14 -8.35
CA GLU A 111 -7.37 -19.03 -9.76
C GLU A 111 -7.51 -17.58 -10.24
N GLU A 112 -7.93 -16.68 -9.34
CA GLU A 112 -8.07 -15.25 -9.65
C GLU A 112 -6.68 -14.62 -9.83
N ILE A 113 -5.75 -14.92 -8.92
CA ILE A 113 -4.34 -14.53 -9.01
C ILE A 113 -3.71 -15.06 -10.30
N ARG A 114 -3.92 -16.35 -10.63
CA ARG A 114 -3.40 -16.93 -11.87
C ARG A 114 -3.94 -16.18 -13.11
N ARG A 115 -5.24 -15.87 -13.12
CA ARG A 115 -5.85 -15.12 -14.23
C ARG A 115 -5.28 -13.69 -14.31
N GLU A 116 -5.08 -13.02 -13.17
CA GLU A 116 -4.48 -11.68 -13.11
C GLU A 116 -3.03 -11.69 -13.61
N GLU A 117 -2.22 -12.67 -13.22
CA GLU A 117 -0.85 -12.83 -13.71
C GLU A 117 -0.81 -13.07 -15.22
N GLU A 118 -1.70 -13.90 -15.76
CA GLU A 118 -1.84 -14.09 -17.21
C GLU A 118 -2.22 -12.79 -17.93
N LEU A 119 -3.06 -11.94 -17.32
CA LEU A 119 -3.46 -10.65 -17.88
C LEU A 119 -2.33 -9.61 -17.80
N LEU A 120 -1.57 -9.59 -16.71
CA LEU A 120 -0.42 -8.70 -16.51
C LEU A 120 0.70 -8.97 -17.53
N ASN A 121 0.88 -10.23 -17.91
CA ASN A 121 1.89 -10.62 -18.89
C ASN A 121 1.45 -10.37 -20.34
N LYS A 122 0.19 -10.02 -20.60
CA LYS A 122 -0.32 -9.73 -21.95
C LYS A 122 -0.07 -8.26 -22.31
N PRO A 123 0.22 -7.96 -23.59
CA PRO A 123 0.36 -6.57 -24.05
C PRO A 123 -0.98 -5.83 -23.95
N LEU A 124 -0.93 -4.52 -23.70
CA LEU A 124 -2.13 -3.68 -23.57
C LEU A 124 -2.96 -3.64 -24.87
N ALA A 125 -2.31 -3.67 -26.04
CA ALA A 125 -2.96 -3.62 -27.35
C ALA A 125 -2.77 -4.94 -28.10
N ILE A 126 -3.87 -5.45 -28.66
CA ILE A 126 -3.88 -6.63 -29.53
C ILE A 126 -3.91 -6.16 -30.98
N TYR A 127 -2.92 -6.59 -31.76
CA TYR A 127 -2.81 -6.25 -33.19
C TYR A 127 -3.27 -7.42 -34.08
N LYS A 128 -3.50 -7.13 -35.36
CA LYS A 128 -3.87 -8.12 -36.37
C LYS A 128 -2.88 -9.31 -36.48
N ASP A 129 -1.61 -9.08 -36.17
CA ASP A 129 -0.54 -10.06 -36.31
C ASP A 129 -0.31 -10.87 -35.01
N ASP A 130 -1.12 -10.64 -33.97
CA ASP A 130 -1.01 -11.37 -32.71
C ASP A 130 -1.28 -12.87 -32.90
N LYS A 131 -0.39 -13.71 -32.37
CA LYS A 131 -0.42 -15.15 -32.59
C LYS A 131 -1.60 -15.79 -31.86
N ASP A 132 -1.81 -15.42 -30.60
CA ASP A 132 -2.83 -16.03 -29.74
C ASP A 132 -4.24 -15.75 -30.31
N LEU A 133 -4.52 -14.49 -30.66
CA LEU A 133 -5.78 -14.11 -31.31
C LEU A 133 -6.00 -14.85 -32.63
N ASN A 134 -4.97 -14.94 -33.47
CA ASN A 134 -5.07 -15.61 -34.76
C ASN A 134 -5.32 -17.13 -34.61
N GLU A 135 -4.74 -17.76 -33.60
CA GLU A 135 -5.01 -19.16 -33.26
C GLU A 135 -6.43 -19.37 -32.76
N GLU A 136 -6.94 -18.49 -31.89
CA GLU A 136 -8.33 -18.52 -31.42
C GLU A 136 -9.34 -18.36 -32.56
N LEU A 137 -9.10 -17.40 -33.47
CA LEU A 137 -9.99 -17.17 -34.62
C LEU A 137 -10.00 -18.35 -35.59
N LYS A 138 -8.85 -19.00 -35.82
CA LYS A 138 -8.76 -20.22 -36.63
C LYS A 138 -9.46 -21.40 -35.97
N ALA A 139 -9.48 -21.46 -34.65
CA ALA A 139 -10.12 -22.54 -33.90
C ALA A 139 -11.65 -22.37 -33.78
N LYS A 140 -12.19 -21.18 -34.06
CA LYS A 140 -13.62 -20.90 -33.95
C LYS A 140 -14.41 -21.70 -34.99
N GLU A 141 -15.29 -22.57 -34.50
CA GLU A 141 -16.21 -23.36 -35.33
C GLU A 141 -17.23 -22.44 -36.02
N ARG A 142 -17.45 -22.65 -37.32
CA ARG A 142 -18.33 -21.80 -38.12
C ARG A 142 -19.38 -22.67 -38.79
N TRP A 143 -20.62 -22.52 -38.32
CA TRP A 143 -21.75 -23.39 -38.64
C TRP A 143 -22.05 -23.58 -40.14
N ASN A 144 -21.55 -22.70 -41.02
CA ASN A 144 -21.77 -22.70 -42.47
C ASN A 144 -20.48 -22.90 -43.28
N ASP A 145 -19.43 -23.50 -42.70
CA ASP A 145 -18.19 -23.75 -43.43
C ASP A 145 -18.26 -25.11 -44.17
N PRO A 146 -18.33 -25.13 -45.52
CA PRO A 146 -18.33 -26.38 -46.28
C PRO A 146 -17.02 -27.15 -46.12
N ALA A 147 -15.91 -26.49 -45.80
CA ALA A 147 -14.64 -27.15 -45.53
C ALA A 147 -14.67 -28.00 -44.26
N GLU A 148 -15.54 -27.68 -43.30
CA GLU A 148 -15.66 -28.40 -42.03
C GLU A 148 -15.96 -29.90 -42.23
N MET A 149 -16.73 -30.24 -43.27
CA MET A 149 -17.04 -31.63 -43.63
C MET A 149 -15.82 -32.44 -44.09
N PHE A 150 -14.78 -31.77 -44.61
CA PHE A 150 -13.55 -32.40 -45.09
C PHE A 150 -12.48 -32.52 -43.99
N LEU A 151 -12.64 -31.83 -42.86
CA LEU A 151 -11.69 -31.93 -41.74
C LEU A 151 -11.85 -33.29 -41.03
N THR A 152 -10.95 -34.21 -41.36
CA THR A 152 -11.02 -35.63 -40.95
C THR A 152 -10.92 -35.89 -39.44
N LYS A 153 -10.49 -34.92 -38.62
CA LYS A 153 -10.37 -35.06 -37.16
C LYS A 153 -10.67 -33.73 -36.47
N LYS A 154 -11.87 -33.60 -35.90
CA LYS A 154 -12.09 -32.61 -34.83
C LYS A 154 -11.12 -32.97 -33.70
N LYS A 155 -10.22 -32.04 -33.34
CA LYS A 155 -9.30 -32.20 -32.21
C LYS A 155 -10.12 -32.18 -30.91
N ASN A 156 -10.77 -33.29 -30.59
CA ASN A 156 -11.26 -33.56 -29.25
C ASN A 156 -10.02 -33.73 -28.38
N LYS A 157 -9.46 -32.61 -27.88
CA LYS A 157 -8.45 -32.63 -26.81
C LYS A 157 -9.07 -33.47 -25.70
N LYS A 158 -8.64 -34.72 -25.54
CA LYS A 158 -9.00 -35.53 -24.37
C LYS A 158 -8.51 -34.73 -23.18
N ARG A 159 -9.45 -34.25 -22.38
CA ARG A 159 -9.19 -33.39 -21.22
C ARG A 159 -8.69 -34.29 -20.09
N ILE A 160 -7.41 -34.69 -20.19
CA ILE A 160 -6.76 -35.73 -19.37
C ILE A 160 -6.80 -35.40 -17.87
N ASN A 161 -7.00 -34.13 -17.49
CA ASN A 161 -7.00 -33.68 -16.09
C ASN A 161 -8.20 -32.80 -15.71
N GLU A 162 -9.31 -32.84 -16.44
CA GLU A 162 -10.47 -32.01 -16.09
C GLU A 162 -11.48 -32.72 -15.22
N ARG A 163 -11.99 -31.98 -14.23
CA ARG A 163 -13.11 -32.43 -13.41
C ARG A 163 -14.25 -32.87 -14.34
N PRO A 164 -14.97 -33.95 -14.01
CA PRO A 164 -16.10 -34.39 -14.81
C PRO A 164 -17.08 -33.23 -14.99
N ARG A 165 -17.73 -33.19 -16.15
CA ARG A 165 -18.77 -32.21 -16.48
C ARG A 165 -20.13 -32.86 -16.40
N TYR A 166 -21.15 -32.03 -16.22
CA TYR A 166 -22.52 -32.47 -16.26
C TYR A 166 -22.92 -32.94 -17.67
N GLN A 167 -23.62 -34.08 -17.73
CA GLN A 167 -24.05 -34.73 -18.98
C GLN A 167 -25.57 -34.90 -19.06
N GLY A 168 -26.34 -34.32 -18.13
CA GLY A 168 -27.79 -34.44 -18.11
C GLY A 168 -28.51 -33.38 -18.96
N PRO A 169 -29.84 -33.26 -18.81
CA PRO A 169 -30.67 -32.28 -19.53
C PRO A 169 -30.15 -30.84 -19.41
N PRO A 170 -30.36 -29.97 -20.40
CA PRO A 170 -29.87 -28.60 -20.35
C PRO A 170 -30.35 -27.88 -19.08
N ALA A 171 -29.40 -27.34 -18.31
CA ALA A 171 -29.71 -26.58 -17.11
C ALA A 171 -30.41 -25.26 -17.43
N PRO A 172 -31.27 -24.75 -16.52
CA PRO A 172 -31.79 -23.40 -16.66
C PRO A 172 -30.64 -22.39 -16.74
N PRO A 173 -30.77 -21.35 -17.60
CA PRO A 173 -29.74 -20.33 -17.73
C PRO A 173 -29.60 -19.56 -16.42
N ASN A 174 -28.37 -19.18 -16.09
CA ASN A 174 -28.05 -18.31 -14.97
C ASN A 174 -27.30 -17.07 -15.45
N ARG A 175 -27.33 -16.01 -14.64
CA ARG A 175 -26.64 -14.73 -14.94
C ARG A 175 -25.16 -14.84 -15.26
N PHE A 176 -24.49 -15.87 -14.74
CA PHE A 176 -23.03 -16.01 -14.82
C PHE A 176 -22.58 -17.06 -15.86
N ASN A 177 -23.52 -17.63 -16.62
CA ASN A 177 -23.28 -18.75 -17.54
C ASN A 177 -22.47 -19.91 -16.93
N ILE A 178 -22.59 -20.14 -15.62
CA ILE A 178 -21.89 -21.21 -14.90
C ILE A 178 -22.61 -22.52 -15.18
N GLN A 179 -21.87 -23.51 -15.68
CA GLN A 179 -22.41 -24.85 -15.89
C GLN A 179 -22.68 -25.55 -14.56
N PRO A 180 -23.75 -26.37 -14.46
CA PRO A 180 -23.99 -27.16 -13.27
C PRO A 180 -22.85 -28.12 -12.97
N GLY A 181 -22.71 -28.50 -11.71
CA GLY A 181 -21.76 -29.52 -11.30
C GLY A 181 -22.10 -30.89 -11.90
N PHE A 182 -21.10 -31.75 -12.08
CA PHE A 182 -21.28 -33.06 -12.72
C PHE A 182 -22.27 -34.00 -12.04
N ARG A 183 -22.53 -33.79 -10.75
CA ARG A 183 -23.46 -34.58 -9.92
C ARG A 183 -24.84 -33.95 -9.82
N TRP A 184 -25.09 -32.87 -10.55
CA TRP A 184 -26.41 -32.26 -10.55
C TRP A 184 -27.41 -33.23 -11.19
N ASP A 185 -28.61 -33.30 -10.62
CA ASP A 185 -29.64 -34.29 -10.97
C ASP A 185 -30.57 -33.81 -12.10
N GLY A 186 -30.37 -32.58 -12.60
CA GLY A 186 -31.23 -31.98 -13.63
C GLY A 186 -32.56 -31.40 -13.11
N ILE A 187 -32.93 -31.68 -11.85
CA ILE A 187 -34.13 -31.11 -11.24
C ILE A 187 -33.83 -29.67 -10.75
N ASP A 188 -34.59 -28.72 -11.28
CA ASP A 188 -34.58 -27.32 -10.83
C ASP A 188 -35.24 -27.20 -9.45
N ARG A 189 -34.46 -26.69 -8.48
CA ARG A 189 -34.89 -26.45 -7.08
C ARG A 189 -34.83 -24.96 -6.74
N SER A 190 -34.91 -24.08 -7.73
CA SER A 190 -34.82 -22.64 -7.56
C SER A 190 -36.13 -22.01 -7.05
N ASN A 191 -36.02 -20.79 -6.51
CA ASN A 191 -37.16 -19.92 -6.19
C ASN A 191 -37.68 -19.15 -7.43
N GLY A 192 -37.22 -19.48 -8.65
CA GLY A 192 -37.60 -18.77 -9.87
C GLY A 192 -37.03 -17.34 -10.03
N PHE A 193 -36.09 -16.92 -9.16
CA PHE A 193 -35.46 -15.60 -9.22
C PHE A 193 -34.76 -15.33 -10.55
N GLU A 194 -33.94 -16.27 -11.03
CA GLU A 194 -33.18 -16.13 -12.28
C GLU A 194 -34.13 -15.96 -13.48
N ARG A 195 -35.25 -16.69 -13.50
CA ARG A 195 -36.29 -16.52 -14.54
C ARG A 195 -36.87 -15.11 -14.53
N GLN A 196 -37.33 -14.64 -13.37
CA GLN A 196 -37.88 -13.29 -13.22
C GLN A 196 -36.84 -12.20 -13.55
N TYR A 197 -35.57 -12.45 -13.26
CA TYR A 197 -34.49 -11.52 -13.58
C TYR A 197 -34.36 -11.34 -15.09
N PHE A 198 -34.31 -12.42 -15.87
CA PHE A 198 -34.24 -12.35 -17.33
C PHE A 198 -35.51 -11.73 -17.94
N GLU A 199 -36.69 -12.04 -17.43
CA GLU A 199 -37.95 -11.41 -17.85
C GLU A 199 -37.91 -9.89 -17.67
N LYS A 200 -37.48 -9.41 -16.49
CA LYS A 200 -37.35 -7.97 -16.21
C LYS A 200 -36.29 -7.30 -17.08
N GLN A 201 -35.16 -7.96 -17.32
CA GLN A 201 -34.11 -7.44 -18.18
C GLN A 201 -34.60 -7.28 -19.62
N ASN A 202 -35.30 -8.29 -20.14
CA ASN A 202 -35.90 -8.24 -21.48
C ASN A 202 -36.98 -7.16 -21.55
N ALA A 203 -37.89 -7.08 -20.57
CA ALA A 203 -38.93 -6.04 -20.52
C ALA A 203 -38.36 -4.62 -20.51
N ARG A 204 -37.24 -4.41 -19.79
CA ARG A 204 -36.54 -3.13 -19.80
C ARG A 204 -35.93 -2.81 -21.18
N ALA A 205 -35.31 -3.80 -21.82
CA ALA A 205 -34.72 -3.62 -23.15
C ALA A 205 -35.78 -3.37 -24.22
N THR A 206 -36.92 -4.06 -24.16
CA THR A 206 -38.05 -3.85 -25.09
C THR A 206 -38.64 -2.47 -24.93
N LEU A 207 -38.87 -2.01 -23.69
CA LEU A 207 -39.39 -0.67 -23.41
C LEU A 207 -38.43 0.43 -23.89
N ALA A 208 -37.13 0.25 -23.69
CA ALA A 208 -36.13 1.21 -24.18
C ALA A 208 -36.14 1.30 -25.72
N ASN A 209 -36.23 0.17 -26.40
CA ASN A 209 -36.33 0.12 -27.86
C ASN A 209 -37.63 0.73 -28.38
N GLU A 210 -38.75 0.47 -27.70
CA GLU A 210 -40.04 1.08 -28.03
C GLU A 210 -39.99 2.59 -27.84
N ALA A 211 -39.52 3.06 -26.69
CA ALA A 211 -39.36 4.49 -26.42
C ALA A 211 -38.45 5.17 -27.46
N TYR A 212 -37.36 4.52 -27.89
CA TYR A 212 -36.52 5.03 -28.96
C TYR A 212 -37.30 5.16 -30.29
N LYS A 213 -38.02 4.11 -30.71
CA LYS A 213 -38.83 4.15 -31.93
C LYS A 213 -39.88 5.26 -31.89
N TRP A 214 -40.58 5.40 -30.76
CA TRP A 214 -41.58 6.45 -30.55
C TRP A 214 -40.96 7.86 -30.57
N SER A 215 -39.75 8.02 -30.03
CA SER A 215 -39.06 9.32 -30.01
C SER A 215 -38.55 9.76 -31.38
N VAL A 216 -38.31 8.81 -32.29
CA VAL A 216 -37.77 9.07 -33.64
C VAL A 216 -38.89 9.23 -34.69
N GLU A 217 -40.11 8.78 -34.40
CA GLU A 217 -41.21 8.78 -35.38
C GLU A 217 -41.68 10.19 -35.81
N ASP A 218 -41.50 11.22 -34.98
CA ASP A 218 -41.93 12.61 -35.26
C ASP A 218 -40.76 13.57 -35.58
N MET A 219 -39.58 13.03 -35.91
CA MET A 219 -38.37 13.79 -36.27
C MET A 219 -37.96 13.49 -37.72
#